data_AF-A0A432JJG5-F1
#
_entry.id   AF-A0A432JJG5-F1
#
_cell.length_a   1.000
_cell.length_b   1.000
_cell.length_c   1.000
_cell.angle_alpha   90.00
_cell.angle_beta   90.00
_cell.angle_gamma   90.00
#
_symmetry.space_group_name_H-M   'P 1'
#
loop_
_entity.id
_entity.type
_entity.pdbx_description
1 polymer ?
#
loop_
_entity_poly.entity_id
_entity_poly.type
_entity_poly.pdbx_seq_one_letter_code
_entity_poly.pdbx_strand_id
1 'polypeptide(L)'
;MLPTQAVATTARGGAGGVLGRPYERQIEDYTIITGTPKTVIPKIRHVLEYLRPGSVFFWDGDGAMTHDDAMRSLRLMGEEVIPAVREIAKDLELPSSFDVDTATGKPIPQETPDATADTEGGHGED
;
A
#
# COMPACT_ATOMS: atom_id res chain seq x y z
N MET A 1 -6.43 -26.30 -14.79
CA MET A 1 -5.51 -25.67 -13.82
C MET A 1 -4.24 -26.49 -13.75
N LEU A 2 -3.08 -25.84 -13.68
CA LEU A 2 -1.80 -26.55 -13.57
C LEU A 2 -1.64 -27.10 -12.15
N PRO A 3 -1.06 -28.30 -11.96
CA PRO A 3 -0.84 -28.89 -10.64
C PRO A 3 -0.07 -27.98 -9.67
N THR A 4 0.81 -27.14 -10.19
CA THR A 4 1.63 -26.18 -9.42
C THR A 4 0.84 -25.03 -8.80
N GLN A 5 -0.36 -24.73 -9.31
CA GLN A 5 -1.20 -23.65 -8.79
C GLN A 5 -1.64 -23.90 -7.33
N ALA A 6 -1.90 -25.16 -6.97
CA ALA A 6 -2.37 -25.54 -5.63
C ALA A 6 -1.30 -25.30 -4.55
N VAL A 7 -0.03 -25.55 -4.88
CA VAL A 7 1.09 -25.39 -3.94
C VAL A 7 1.56 -23.93 -3.85
N ALA A 8 1.61 -23.20 -4.99
CA ALA A 8 2.00 -21.80 -5.00
C ALA A 8 1.01 -20.89 -4.24
N THR A 9 -0.28 -21.19 -4.33
CA THR A 9 -1.33 -20.44 -3.60
C THR A 9 -1.18 -20.60 -2.09
N THR A 10 -0.90 -21.81 -1.62
CA THR A 10 -0.76 -22.11 -0.18
C THR A 10 0.40 -21.33 0.44
N ALA A 11 1.53 -21.21 -0.27
CA ALA A 11 2.70 -20.48 0.20
C ALA A 11 2.51 -18.94 0.26
N ARG A 12 1.51 -18.40 -0.43
CA ARG A 12 1.22 -16.95 -0.49
C ARG A 12 0.28 -16.44 0.62
N GLY A 13 -0.11 -17.31 1.56
CA GLY A 13 -0.89 -16.91 2.74
C GLY A 13 -2.34 -16.47 2.45
N GLY A 14 -2.82 -16.60 1.22
CA GLY A 14 -4.21 -16.32 0.90
C GLY A 14 -5.13 -17.42 1.38
N ALA A 15 -6.33 -17.07 1.86
CA ALA A 15 -7.40 -18.05 2.03
C ALA A 15 -7.53 -18.86 0.72
N GLY A 16 -7.53 -20.19 0.80
CA GLY A 16 -7.44 -21.07 -0.36
C GLY A 16 -8.51 -20.84 -1.45
N GLY A 17 -9.60 -20.13 -1.13
CA GLY A 17 -10.64 -19.70 -2.06
C GLY A 17 -10.50 -18.30 -2.64
N VAL A 18 -9.48 -17.51 -2.26
CA VAL A 18 -9.30 -16.11 -2.70
C VAL A 18 -8.14 -15.98 -3.68
N LEU A 19 -6.92 -16.33 -3.27
CA LEU A 19 -5.73 -16.25 -4.13
C LEU A 19 -5.57 -17.46 -5.08
N GLY A 20 -6.32 -18.54 -4.84
CA GLY A 20 -6.32 -19.74 -5.68
C GLY A 20 -7.24 -19.65 -6.91
N ARG A 21 -7.98 -18.55 -7.05
CA ARG A 21 -8.95 -18.34 -8.13
C ARG A 21 -8.23 -18.04 -9.46
N PRO A 22 -8.88 -18.28 -10.62
CA PRO A 22 -8.35 -17.87 -11.91
C PRO A 22 -7.96 -16.39 -11.91
N TYR A 23 -6.86 -16.05 -12.57
CA TYR A 23 -6.33 -14.69 -12.62
C TYR A 23 -7.38 -13.67 -13.07
N GLU A 24 -8.17 -14.01 -14.10
CA GLU A 24 -9.23 -13.16 -14.64
C GLU A 24 -10.26 -12.78 -13.57
N ARG A 25 -10.62 -13.72 -12.69
CA ARG A 25 -11.56 -13.47 -11.57
C ARG A 25 -10.95 -12.54 -10.52
N GLN A 26 -9.64 -12.65 -10.29
CA GLN A 26 -8.93 -11.78 -9.35
C GLN A 26 -8.78 -10.36 -9.89
N ILE A 27 -8.70 -10.18 -11.22
CA ILE A 27 -8.73 -8.87 -11.87
C ILE A 27 -10.15 -8.26 -11.81
N GLU A 28 -11.19 -9.07 -12.05
CA GLU A 28 -12.60 -8.63 -12.04
C GLU A 28 -13.02 -8.06 -10.68
N ASP A 29 -12.55 -8.62 -9.57
CA ASP A 29 -12.94 -8.22 -8.22
C ASP A 29 -11.88 -7.42 -7.46
N TYR A 30 -10.84 -6.96 -8.16
CA TYR A 30 -9.74 -6.16 -7.61
C TYR A 30 -8.91 -6.85 -6.52
N THR A 31 -8.96 -8.19 -6.41
CA THR A 31 -7.98 -8.94 -5.60
C THR A 31 -6.57 -8.76 -6.14
N ILE A 32 -6.42 -8.65 -7.47
CA ILE A 32 -5.18 -8.25 -8.13
C ILE A 32 -5.45 -6.98 -8.94
N ILE A 33 -4.60 -5.96 -8.74
CA ILE A 33 -4.58 -4.74 -9.55
C ILE A 33 -3.28 -4.72 -10.34
N THR A 34 -3.39 -4.75 -11.67
CA THR A 34 -2.22 -4.78 -12.57
C THR A 34 -2.43 -3.90 -13.80
N GLY A 35 -1.32 -3.49 -14.41
CA GLY A 35 -1.25 -2.64 -15.59
C GLY A 35 -0.19 -1.55 -15.46
N THR A 36 -0.31 -0.52 -16.31
CA THR A 36 0.51 0.70 -16.24
C THR A 36 -0.02 1.66 -15.16
N PRO A 37 0.78 2.63 -14.67
CA PRO A 37 0.32 3.66 -13.74
C PRO A 37 -1.03 4.29 -14.13
N LYS A 38 -1.18 4.69 -15.40
CA LYS A 38 -2.42 5.24 -15.97
C LYS A 38 -3.65 4.35 -15.77
N THR A 39 -3.46 3.03 -15.77
CA THR A 39 -4.56 2.06 -15.65
C THR A 39 -4.78 1.56 -14.23
N VAL A 40 -3.76 1.57 -13.36
CA VAL A 40 -3.90 1.08 -11.98
C VAL A 40 -4.42 2.15 -11.02
N ILE A 41 -4.01 3.41 -11.21
CA ILE A 41 -4.45 4.54 -10.38
C ILE A 41 -5.99 4.67 -10.30
N PRO A 42 -6.76 4.64 -11.40
CA PRO A 42 -8.23 4.71 -11.31
C PRO A 42 -8.85 3.47 -10.63
N LYS A 43 -8.24 2.29 -10.74
CA LYS A 43 -8.68 1.08 -10.03
C LYS A 43 -8.45 1.20 -8.53
N ILE A 44 -7.29 1.73 -8.14
CA ILE A 44 -6.98 2.01 -6.72
C ILE A 44 -7.95 3.05 -6.17
N ARG A 45 -8.25 4.12 -6.91
CA ARG A 45 -9.26 5.11 -6.51
C ARG A 45 -10.60 4.44 -6.18
N HIS A 46 -11.08 3.57 -7.06
CA HIS A 46 -12.33 2.84 -6.85
C HIS A 46 -12.31 2.04 -5.55
N VAL A 47 -11.21 1.32 -5.25
CA VAL A 47 -11.06 0.55 -4.01
C VAL A 47 -11.03 1.46 -2.78
N LEU A 48 -10.28 2.57 -2.83
CA LEU A 48 -10.20 3.53 -1.72
C LEU A 48 -11.55 4.20 -1.43
N GLU A 49 -12.30 4.52 -2.48
CA GLU A 49 -13.63 5.13 -2.39
C GLU A 49 -14.65 4.15 -1.79
N TYR A 50 -14.61 2.88 -2.20
CA TYR A 50 -15.54 1.86 -1.72
C TYR A 50 -15.22 1.36 -0.31
N LEU A 51 -13.96 1.00 -0.04
CA LEU A 51 -13.57 0.36 1.23
C LEU A 51 -13.18 1.36 2.32
N ARG A 52 -12.84 2.61 1.96
CA ARG A 52 -12.38 3.64 2.91
C ARG A 52 -11.29 3.13 3.88
N PRO A 53 -10.22 2.46 3.41
CA PRO A 53 -9.28 1.80 4.31
C PRO A 53 -8.44 2.80 5.10
N GLY A 54 -8.18 2.48 6.37
CA GLY A 54 -7.32 3.32 7.23
C GLY A 54 -5.84 3.22 6.90
N SER A 55 -5.37 2.07 6.41
CA SER A 55 -3.99 1.85 5.94
C SER A 55 -4.00 0.92 4.73
N VAL A 56 -3.04 1.10 3.82
CA VAL A 56 -2.89 0.26 2.63
C VAL A 56 -1.46 -0.24 2.53
N PHE A 57 -1.31 -1.55 2.30
CA PHE A 57 -0.04 -2.18 1.98
C PHE A 57 -0.05 -2.58 0.50
N PHE A 58 0.89 -2.05 -0.28
CA PHE A 58 1.06 -2.44 -1.69
C PHE A 58 2.05 -3.58 -1.81
N TRP A 59 1.60 -4.71 -2.35
CA TRP A 59 2.45 -5.82 -2.72
C TRP A 59 2.87 -5.66 -4.20
N ASP A 60 3.98 -4.97 -4.44
CA ASP A 60 4.49 -4.60 -5.79
C ASP A 60 5.27 -5.71 -6.53
N GLY A 61 5.06 -6.97 -6.16
CA GLY A 61 5.84 -8.09 -6.67
C GLY A 61 5.06 -9.37 -6.63
N ASP A 62 4.16 -9.56 -7.60
CA ASP A 62 3.33 -10.75 -7.71
C ASP A 62 3.56 -11.53 -9.00
N GLY A 63 4.05 -12.76 -8.86
CA GLY A 63 4.26 -13.69 -9.97
C GLY A 63 5.73 -13.94 -10.27
N ALA A 64 6.00 -14.56 -11.43
CA ALA A 64 7.35 -14.82 -11.91
C ALA A 64 7.85 -13.62 -12.74
N MET A 65 8.22 -12.54 -12.06
CA MET A 65 8.80 -11.35 -12.70
C MET A 65 10.32 -11.50 -12.87
N THR A 66 10.85 -10.91 -13.93
CA THR A 66 12.31 -10.72 -14.03
C THR A 66 12.76 -9.66 -13.03
N HIS A 67 14.06 -9.64 -12.70
CA HIS A 67 14.61 -8.60 -11.83
C HIS A 67 14.36 -7.19 -12.40
N ASP A 68 14.58 -7.01 -13.70
CA ASP A 68 14.43 -5.72 -14.37
C ASP A 68 12.96 -5.25 -14.34
N ASP A 69 12.01 -6.15 -14.55
CA ASP A 69 10.58 -5.82 -14.47
C ASP A 69 10.19 -5.45 -13.04
N ALA A 70 10.68 -6.18 -12.03
CA ALA A 70 10.40 -5.89 -10.63
C ALA A 70 10.98 -4.51 -10.22
N MET A 71 12.23 -4.23 -10.59
CA MET A 71 12.86 -2.93 -10.30
C MET A 71 12.17 -1.78 -11.04
N ARG A 72 11.71 -2.02 -12.27
CA ARG A 72 10.91 -1.04 -13.02
C ARG A 72 9.55 -0.80 -12.36
N SER A 73 8.86 -1.85 -11.90
CA SER A 73 7.58 -1.72 -11.17
C SER A 73 7.77 -0.86 -9.92
N LEU A 74 8.80 -1.16 -9.13
CA LEU A 74 9.11 -0.43 -7.90
C LEU A 74 9.40 1.04 -8.16
N ARG A 75 10.16 1.35 -9.21
CA ARG A 75 10.42 2.74 -9.62
C ARG A 75 9.13 3.48 -9.95
N LEU A 76 8.26 2.88 -10.79
CA LEU A 76 6.98 3.47 -11.18
C LEU A 76 6.00 3.59 -10.00
N MET A 77 6.03 2.62 -9.08
CA MET A 77 5.24 2.66 -7.86
C MET A 77 5.61 3.88 -7.00
N GLY A 78 6.92 4.11 -6.80
CA GLY A 78 7.42 5.25 -6.04
C GLY A 78 7.25 6.61 -6.73
N GLU A 79 7.44 6.67 -8.06
CA GLU A 79 7.42 7.94 -8.80
C GLU A 79 6.02 8.38 -9.25
N GLU A 80 5.14 7.43 -9.57
CA GLU A 80 3.84 7.74 -10.19
C GLU A 80 2.66 7.30 -9.33
N VAL A 81 2.64 6.05 -8.86
CA VAL A 81 1.45 5.47 -8.24
C VAL A 81 1.23 5.98 -6.81
N ILE A 82 2.21 5.84 -5.92
CA ILE A 82 2.08 6.27 -4.52
C ILE A 82 1.77 7.78 -4.42
N PRO A 83 2.45 8.69 -5.16
CA PRO A 83 2.08 10.10 -5.16
C PRO A 83 0.63 10.35 -5.59
N ALA A 84 0.17 9.72 -6.67
CA ALA A 84 -1.21 9.86 -7.13
C ALA A 84 -2.22 9.32 -6.10
N VAL A 85 -1.90 8.21 -5.43
CA VAL A 85 -2.72 7.65 -4.35
C VAL A 85 -2.84 8.60 -3.17
N ARG A 86 -1.76 9.33 -2.82
CA ARG A 86 -1.81 10.35 -1.76
C ARG A 86 -2.73 11.52 -2.13
N GLU A 87 -2.71 11.98 -3.38
CA GLU A 87 -3.64 13.02 -3.83
C GLU A 87 -5.09 12.50 -3.84
N ILE A 88 -5.32 11.28 -4.30
CA ILE A 88 -6.65 10.63 -4.22
C ILE A 88 -7.13 10.56 -2.76
N ALA A 89 -6.26 10.21 -1.81
CA ALA A 89 -6.63 10.15 -0.41
C ALA A 89 -7.06 11.50 0.14
N LYS A 90 -6.39 12.60 -0.25
CA LYS A 90 -6.80 13.97 0.09
C LYS A 90 -8.15 14.31 -0.53
N ASP A 91 -8.33 14.04 -1.83
CA ASP A 91 -9.58 14.30 -2.55
C ASP A 91 -10.78 13.55 -1.94
N LEU A 92 -10.53 12.35 -1.41
CA LEU A 92 -11.54 11.53 -0.75
C LEU A 92 -11.67 11.85 0.74
N GLU A 93 -10.90 12.78 1.30
CA GLU A 93 -10.89 13.07 2.74
C GLU A 93 -10.63 11.80 3.59
N LEU A 94 -9.64 11.00 3.18
CA LEU A 94 -9.15 9.85 3.95
C LEU A 94 -8.12 10.34 4.98
N PRO A 95 -8.36 10.14 6.29
CA PRO A 95 -7.38 10.52 7.30
C PRO A 95 -6.15 9.61 7.25
N SER A 96 -4.99 10.15 7.63
CA SER A 96 -3.80 9.33 7.86
C SER A 96 -4.03 8.40 9.04
N SER A 97 -3.46 7.20 8.99
CA SER A 97 -3.45 6.27 10.15
C SER A 97 -2.71 6.85 11.36
N PHE A 98 -1.87 7.87 11.15
CA PHE A 98 -1.11 8.55 12.22
C PHE A 98 -1.86 9.75 12.81
N ASP A 99 -2.95 10.19 12.18
CA ASP A 99 -3.72 11.36 12.64
C ASP A 99 -4.96 10.97 13.44
N VAL A 100 -5.29 9.67 13.50
CA VAL A 100 -6.52 9.15 14.11
C VAL A 100 -6.19 8.06 15.12
N ASP A 101 -6.78 8.17 16.30
CA ASP A 101 -6.72 7.15 17.34
C ASP A 101 -7.46 5.89 16.86
N THR A 102 -6.72 4.80 16.71
CA THR A 102 -7.26 3.51 16.24
C THR A 102 -8.30 2.89 17.16
N ALA A 103 -8.32 3.22 18.45
CA ALA A 103 -9.31 2.73 19.41
C ALA A 103 -10.59 3.57 19.41
N THR A 104 -10.47 4.89 19.26
CA THR A 104 -11.61 5.82 19.41
C THR A 104 -12.14 6.40 18.11
N GLY A 105 -11.39 6.31 17.01
CA GLY A 105 -11.72 6.90 15.71
C GLY A 105 -11.68 8.43 15.68
N LYS A 106 -11.09 9.07 16.71
CA LYS A 106 -11.00 10.52 16.84
C LYS A 106 -9.64 11.04 16.42
N PRO A 107 -9.53 12.29 15.92
CA PRO A 107 -8.24 12.90 15.63
C PRO A 107 -7.33 12.93 16.87
N ILE A 108 -6.06 12.58 16.68
CA ILE A 108 -5.02 12.70 17.71
C ILE A 108 -4.58 14.17 17.77
N PRO A 109 -4.50 14.78 18.98
CA PRO A 109 -3.94 16.12 19.13
C PRO A 109 -2.51 16.18 18.56
N GLN A 110 -2.26 17.08 17.62
CA GLN A 110 -0.93 17.29 17.06
C GLN A 110 -0.12 18.13 18.05
N GLU A 111 0.85 17.52 18.75
CA GLU A 111 1.87 18.28 19.46
C GLU A 111 2.87 18.79 18.42
N THR A 112 2.84 20.09 18.14
CA THR A 112 3.90 20.73 17.35
C THR A 112 5.21 20.60 18.14
N PRO A 113 6.26 19.97 17.61
CA PRO A 113 7.56 20.01 18.28
C PRO A 113 8.00 21.47 18.29
N ASP A 114 8.12 22.06 19.47
CA ASP A 114 8.68 23.39 19.63
C ASP A 114 10.10 23.35 19.08
N ALA A 115 10.39 24.24 18.13
CA ALA A 115 11.66 24.30 17.44
C ALA A 115 12.73 24.94 18.34
N THR A 116 13.02 24.37 19.50
CA THR A 116 14.17 24.71 20.36
C THR A 116 14.53 23.51 21.22
N ALA A 117 15.27 22.55 20.66
CA ALA A 117 16.16 21.74 21.48
C ALA A 117 17.45 22.54 21.64
N ASP A 118 17.51 23.35 22.70
CA ASP A 118 18.73 23.97 23.18
C ASP A 118 19.79 22.88 23.37
N THR A 119 20.81 22.88 22.52
CA THR A 119 21.98 22.03 22.69
C THR A 119 22.92 22.71 23.69
N GLU A 120 22.67 22.52 24.98
CA GLU A 120 23.68 22.70 26.02
C GLU A 120 23.86 21.37 26.78
N GLY A 121 25.03 20.75 26.64
CA GLY A 121 25.36 19.53 27.38
C GLY A 121 26.64 18.86 26.91
N GLY A 122 27.74 19.16 27.60
CA GLY A 122 29.13 18.87 27.23
C GLY A 122 29.50 17.42 26.93
N HIS A 123 30.42 17.28 25.97
CA HIS A 123 31.20 16.07 25.72
C HIS A 123 32.29 15.94 26.79
N GLY A 124 32.13 14.99 27.71
CA GLY A 124 33.23 14.48 28.53
C GLY A 124 33.96 13.40 27.74
N GLU A 125 35.23 13.63 27.46
CA GLU A 125 36.18 12.61 27.01
C GLU A 125 36.54 11.71 28.20
N ASP A 126 36.38 10.40 28.05
CA ASP A 126 37.16 9.35 28.73
C ASP A 126 37.34 8.16 27.77
#